data_AF-A0A9Q2ZV01-F1
#
_entry.id   AF-A0A9Q2ZV01-F1
#
_cell.length_a   1.000
_cell.length_b   1.000
_cell.length_c   1.000
_cell.angle_alpha   90.00
_cell.angle_beta   90.00
_cell.angle_gamma   90.00
#
_symmetry.space_group_name_H-M   'P 1'
#
loop_
_entity.id
_entity.type
_entity.pdbx_description
1 polymer ?
#
loop_
_entity_poly.entity_id
_entity_poly.type
_entity_poly.pdbx_seq_one_letter_code
_entity_poly.pdbx_strand_id
1 'polypeptide(L)' 'MFGTAKEITEKLENYPEDEPLLMVMWHKEDVSQVRPDLTDEQCVQVMRKIKDCHDANVGVNWDVISDTAETLFPKEKPSC' A
#
# COMPACT_ATOMS: atom_id res chain seq x y z
N MET A 1 -0.32 9.03 -0.95
CA MET A 1 -0.43 9.35 0.50
C MET A 1 -0.69 8.06 1.27
N PHE A 2 -0.47 8.04 2.58
CA PHE A 2 -0.88 6.92 3.44
C PHE A 2 -1.55 7.50 4.68
N GLY A 3 -2.65 6.89 5.08
CA GLY A 3 -3.47 7.31 6.20
C GLY A 3 -4.79 6.54 6.20
N THR A 4 -5.57 6.74 7.24
CA THR A 4 -6.96 6.29 7.30
C THR A 4 -7.81 7.06 6.29
N ALA A 5 -8.99 6.52 5.94
CA ALA A 5 -9.95 7.24 5.09
C ALA A 5 -10.29 8.63 5.64
N LYS A 6 -10.43 8.76 6.97
CA LYS A 6 -10.69 10.05 7.63
C LYS A 6 -9.58 11.08 7.36
N GLU A 7 -8.31 10.70 7.58
CA GLU A 7 -7.17 11.60 7.35
C GLU A 7 -7.02 11.97 5.87
N ILE A 8 -7.38 11.05 4.96
CA ILE A 8 -7.41 11.32 3.52
C ILE A 8 -8.50 12.36 3.21
N THR A 9 -9.72 12.19 3.72
CA THR A 9 -10.82 13.15 3.53
C THR A 9 -10.46 14.53 4.07
N GLU A 10 -9.96 14.62 5.31
CA GLU A 10 -9.52 15.89 5.90
C GLU A 10 -8.45 16.59 5.06
N LYS A 11 -7.56 15.82 4.41
CA LYS A 11 -6.58 16.39 3.48
C LYS A 11 -7.22 16.86 2.17
N LEU A 12 -8.21 16.15 1.65
CA LEU A 12 -8.94 16.58 0.45
C LEU A 12 -9.73 17.87 0.68
N GLU A 13 -10.30 18.06 1.88
CA GLU A 13 -11.00 19.30 2.29
C GLU A 13 -10.12 20.55 2.26
N ASN A 14 -8.79 20.41 2.22
CA ASN A 14 -7.87 21.54 2.12
C ASN A 14 -7.60 22.02 0.68
N TYR A 15 -8.13 21.34 -0.34
CA TYR A 15 -8.02 21.77 -1.73
C TYR A 15 -9.29 22.55 -2.14
N PRO A 16 -9.19 23.48 -3.11
CA PRO A 16 -10.36 24.07 -3.76
C PRO A 16 -11.30 22.99 -4.33
N GLU A 17 -12.60 23.24 -4.31
CA GLU A 17 -13.62 22.27 -4.76
C GLU A 17 -13.45 21.84 -6.24
N ASP A 18 -12.88 22.71 -7.08
CA ASP A 18 -12.67 22.51 -8.51
C ASP A 18 -11.23 22.14 -8.89
N GLU A 19 -10.37 21.85 -7.90
CA GLU A 19 -8.98 21.47 -8.14
C GLU A 19 -8.89 20.08 -8.81
N PRO A 20 -8.25 19.95 -9.98
CA PRO A 20 -8.06 18.66 -10.62
C PRO A 20 -7.01 17.81 -9.90
N LEU A 21 -7.43 16.69 -9.32
CA LEU A 21 -6.56 15.75 -8.59
C LEU A 21 -6.54 14.37 -9.25
N LEU A 22 -5.36 13.74 -9.29
CA LEU A 22 -5.19 12.32 -9.68
C LEU A 22 -4.74 11.52 -8.45
N MET A 23 -5.55 10.54 -8.04
CA MET A 23 -5.24 9.64 -6.93
C MET A 23 -5.54 8.20 -7.32
N VAL A 24 -4.56 7.31 -7.11
CA VAL A 24 -4.74 5.86 -7.18
C VAL A 24 -4.71 5.33 -5.76
N MET A 25 -5.82 4.73 -5.31
CA MET A 25 -5.99 4.27 -3.94
C MET A 25 -5.78 2.76 -3.85
N TRP A 26 -4.99 2.36 -2.85
CA TRP A 26 -4.74 0.98 -2.46
C TRP A 26 -5.11 0.80 -1.00
N HIS A 27 -5.66 -0.35 -0.63
CA HIS A 27 -6.11 -0.71 0.71
C HIS A 27 -5.44 -2.01 1.19
N LYS A 28 -5.55 -2.33 2.49
CA LYS A 28 -4.96 -3.54 3.08
C LYS A 28 -5.49 -4.82 2.41
N GLU A 29 -6.73 -4.78 1.91
CA GLU A 29 -7.35 -5.91 1.22
C GLU A 29 -6.63 -6.25 -0.10
N ASP A 30 -6.09 -5.26 -0.82
CA ASP A 30 -5.28 -5.50 -2.02
C ASP A 30 -3.99 -6.24 -1.67
N VAL A 31 -3.38 -5.92 -0.52
CA VAL A 31 -2.23 -6.68 -0.01
C VAL A 31 -2.63 -8.11 0.35
N SER A 32 -3.77 -8.28 1.04
CA SER A 32 -4.26 -9.60 1.42
C SER A 32 -4.62 -10.48 0.21
N GLN A 33 -5.00 -9.88 -0.92
CA GLN A 33 -5.25 -10.60 -2.17
C GLN A 33 -3.95 -11.21 -2.72
N VAL A 34 -2.84 -10.48 -2.64
CA VAL A 34 -1.52 -10.95 -3.08
C VAL A 34 -0.89 -11.90 -2.06
N ARG A 35 -1.13 -11.65 -0.76
CA ARG A 35 -0.55 -12.39 0.38
C ARG A 35 -1.63 -12.78 1.39
N PRO A 36 -2.46 -13.78 1.08
CA PRO A 36 -3.55 -14.22 1.95
C PRO A 36 -3.07 -14.86 3.26
N ASP A 37 -1.77 -15.13 3.38
CA ASP A 37 -1.13 -15.65 4.59
C ASP A 37 -0.81 -14.57 5.65
N LEU A 38 -0.93 -13.28 5.30
CA LEU A 38 -0.61 -12.18 6.20
C LEU A 38 -1.81 -11.72 7.02
N THR A 39 -1.57 -11.29 8.26
CA THR A 39 -2.58 -10.61 9.08
C THR A 39 -2.85 -9.19 8.58
N ASP A 40 -3.94 -8.58 9.03
CA ASP A 40 -4.27 -7.19 8.74
C ASP A 40 -3.15 -6.23 9.15
N GLU A 41 -2.55 -6.45 10.32
CA GLU A 41 -1.43 -5.65 10.81
C GLU A 41 -0.21 -5.76 9.90
N GLN A 42 0.09 -6.98 9.42
CA GLN A 42 1.18 -7.21 8.47
C GLN A 42 0.89 -6.55 7.12
N CYS A 43 -0.35 -6.63 6.62
CA CYS A 43 -0.76 -5.92 5.40
C CYS A 43 -0.54 -4.40 5.54
N VAL A 44 -0.90 -3.81 6.69
CA VAL A 44 -0.66 -2.39 6.97
C VAL A 44 0.85 -2.07 7.04
N GLN A 45 1.68 -2.97 7.57
CA GLN A 45 3.14 -2.81 7.56
C GLN A 45 3.71 -2.79 6.13
N VAL A 46 3.21 -3.65 5.24
CA VAL A 46 3.55 -3.64 3.81
C VAL A 46 3.21 -2.28 3.20
N MET A 47 1.98 -1.78 3.39
CA MET A 47 1.57 -0.48 2.85
C MET A 47 2.43 0.69 3.36
N ARG A 48 2.79 0.67 4.66
CA ARG A 48 3.71 1.67 5.24
C ARG A 48 5.08 1.61 4.58
N LYS A 49 5.61 0.41 4.36
CA LYS A 49 6.91 0.21 3.71
C LYS A 49 6.91 0.69 2.25
N ILE A 50 5.86 0.40 1.49
CA ILE A 50 5.69 0.94 0.12
C ILE A 50 5.74 2.46 0.13
N LYS A 51 5.01 3.10 1.06
CA LYS A 51 4.99 4.56 1.21
C LYS A 51 6.37 5.13 1.59
N ASP A 52 7.13 4.45 2.45
CA ASP A 52 8.47 4.90 2.87
C ASP A 52 9.55 4.69 1.80
N CYS A 53 9.32 3.77 0.85
CA CYS A 53 10.24 3.46 -0.25
C CYS A 53 9.65 3.79 -1.62
N HIS A 54 8.70 4.72 -1.69
CA HIS A 54 7.96 5.01 -2.93
C HIS A 54 8.87 5.58 -4.02
N ASP A 55 8.91 4.90 -5.18
CA ASP A 55 9.56 5.38 -6.39
C ASP A 55 8.52 5.95 -7.37
N ALA A 56 8.62 7.25 -7.66
CA ALA A 56 7.71 7.94 -8.56
C ALA A 56 7.84 7.51 -10.04
N ASN A 57 8.96 6.87 -10.44
CA ASN A 57 9.12 6.33 -11.79
C ASN A 57 8.36 5.00 -12.00
N VAL A 58 8.02 4.32 -10.90
CA VAL A 58 7.34 3.01 -10.92
C VAL A 58 5.88 3.13 -10.49
N GLY A 59 5.61 3.95 -9.47
CA GLY A 59 4.29 4.04 -8.84
C GLY A 59 4.05 2.92 -7.82
N VAL A 60 2.79 2.70 -7.47
CA VAL A 60 2.36 1.51 -6.69
C VAL A 60 1.55 0.62 -7.61
N ASN A 61 1.97 -0.64 -7.72
CA ASN A 61 1.33 -1.67 -8.52
C ASN A 61 1.40 -3.03 -7.78
N TRP A 62 0.83 -4.08 -8.38
CA TRP A 62 0.78 -5.42 -7.77
C TRP A 62 2.16 -6.01 -7.51
N ASP A 63 3.14 -5.78 -8.38
CA ASP A 63 4.52 -6.28 -8.21
C ASP A 63 5.20 -5.60 -7.03
N VAL A 64 5.05 -4.27 -6.91
CA VAL A 64 5.55 -3.50 -5.75
C VAL A 64 4.95 -4.03 -4.45
N ILE A 65 3.66 -4.39 -4.44
CA ILE A 65 3.01 -4.99 -3.26
C ILE A 65 3.60 -6.36 -2.95
N SER A 66 3.70 -7.24 -3.96
CA SER A 66 4.24 -8.59 -3.82
C SER A 66 5.67 -8.57 -3.31
N ASP A 67 6.55 -7.80 -3.97
CA ASP A 67 7.97 -7.71 -3.66
C ASP A 67 8.22 -7.11 -2.27
N THR A 68 7.44 -6.09 -1.90
CA THR A 68 7.54 -5.49 -0.56
C THR A 68 7.08 -6.48 0.51
N ALA A 69 6.00 -7.22 0.26
CA ALA A 69 5.50 -8.21 1.20
C ALA A 69 6.46 -9.40 1.37
N GLU A 70 7.08 -9.87 0.28
CA GLU A 70 8.12 -10.90 0.34
C GLU A 70 9.37 -10.42 1.07
N THR A 71 9.75 -9.15 0.90
CA THR A 71 10.88 -8.54 1.61
C THR A 71 10.65 -8.47 3.13
N LEU A 72 9.44 -8.11 3.57
CA LEU A 72 9.11 -7.99 4.99
C LEU A 72 8.77 -9.33 5.65
N PHE A 73 8.10 -10.22 4.90
CA PHE A 73 7.56 -11.48 5.39
C PHE A 73 7.86 -12.59 4.37
N PRO A 74 9.13 -13.01 4.25
CA PRO A 74 9.52 -14.01 3.27
C PRO A 74 8.82 -15.33 3.56
N LYS A 75 8.33 -16.01 2.53
CA LYS A 75 7.79 -17.36 2.70
C LYS A 75 8.95 -18.32 2.95
N GLU A 76 8.78 -19.24 3.89
CA GLU A 76 9.73 -20.33 4.04
C GLU A 76 9.83 -21.07 2.71
N LYS A 77 11.05 -21.21 2.18
CA LYS A 77 11.26 -22.04 0.99
C LYS A 77 10.88 -23.47 1.39
N PRO A 78 10.00 -24.15 0.64
CA PRO A 78 9.76 -25.55 0.91
C PRO A 78 11.11 -26.28 0.86
N SER A 79 11.43 -27.01 1.93
CA SER A 79 12.65 -27.82 1.97
C SER A 79 12.58 -28.83 0.81
N CYS A 80 13.56 -28.78 -0.09
CA CYS A 80 13.76 -29.79 -1.12
C CYS A 80 13.93 -31.19 -0.52
#